data_AF-A0A9E5NDP4-F1
#
_entry.id   AF-A0A9E5NDP4-F1
#
_cell.length_a   1.000
_cell.length_b   1.000
_cell.length_c   1.000
_cell.angle_alpha   90.00
_cell.angle_beta   90.00
_cell.angle_gamma   90.00
#
_symmetry.space_group_name_H-M   'P 1'
#
loop_
_entity.id
_entity.type
_entity.pdbx_description
1 polymer ?
#
loop_
_entity_poly.entity_id
_entity_poly.type
_entity_poly.pdbx_seq_one_letter_code
_entity_poly.pdbx_strand_id
1 'polypeptide(L)'
;MADTMTEETAAPAEESPQADKMVIIAASGDLDKAWPTLILATTGAAYGMDVTVFFTFWGLGILKRPEVGLTGEDWRQRMLAVFHQAGPHKLGLSKLHFAGAGPKIMKGLAEDKGVASVQELL
;
A
#
# COMPACT_ATOMS: atom_id res chain seq x y z
N MET A 1 24.57 39.38 -50.23
CA MET A 1 24.87 39.50 -48.78
C MET A 1 23.51 39.46 -48.10
N ALA A 2 22.93 38.26 -47.96
CA ALA A 2 23.17 37.31 -46.87
C ALA A 2 22.59 37.85 -45.56
N ASP A 3 21.35 37.48 -45.27
CA ASP A 3 20.85 37.31 -43.91
C ASP A 3 19.60 36.40 -43.98
N THR A 4 19.87 35.12 -44.20
CA THR A 4 18.96 34.03 -43.84
C THR A 4 18.97 33.94 -42.31
N MET A 5 18.02 34.60 -41.65
CA MET A 5 17.71 34.30 -40.25
C MET A 5 17.03 32.94 -40.22
N THR A 6 17.81 31.95 -39.81
CA THR A 6 17.41 30.58 -39.55
C THR A 6 16.30 30.58 -38.51
N GLU A 7 15.09 30.20 -38.92
CA GLU A 7 14.05 29.76 -38.00
C GLU A 7 14.51 28.41 -37.44
N GLU A 8 15.06 28.43 -36.22
CA GLU A 8 15.26 27.22 -35.44
C GLU A 8 13.87 26.70 -35.07
N THR A 9 13.30 25.87 -35.94
CA THR A 9 12.20 24.97 -35.59
C THR A 9 12.70 24.09 -34.45
N ALA A 10 12.38 24.50 -33.22
CA ALA A 10 12.41 23.63 -32.08
C ALA A 10 11.44 22.49 -32.39
N ALA A 11 12.00 21.29 -32.59
CA ALA A 11 11.25 20.06 -32.75
C ALA A 11 10.17 19.96 -31.65
N PRO A 12 8.96 19.48 -31.95
CA PRO A 12 7.96 19.25 -30.92
C PRO A 12 8.59 18.30 -29.89
N ALA A 13 8.67 18.75 -28.63
CA ALA A 13 9.03 17.89 -27.53
C ALA A 13 8.07 16.70 -27.58
N GLU A 14 8.60 15.51 -27.85
CA GLU A 14 7.80 14.30 -27.83
C GLU A 14 7.22 14.18 -26.42
N GLU A 15 5.92 14.37 -26.29
CA GLU A 15 5.17 13.96 -25.11
C GLU A 15 5.35 12.44 -25.01
N SER A 16 6.37 12.02 -24.27
CA SER A 16 6.45 10.65 -23.77
C SER A 16 5.09 10.32 -23.19
N PRO A 17 4.44 9.20 -23.56
CA PRO A 17 3.11 8.88 -23.07
C PRO A 17 3.14 8.96 -21.55
N GLN A 18 2.48 10.00 -21.01
CA GLN A 18 2.54 10.26 -19.58
C GLN A 18 1.84 9.11 -18.90
N ALA A 19 2.59 8.32 -18.13
CA ALA A 19 2.06 7.19 -17.40
C ALA A 19 0.83 7.63 -16.60
N ASP A 20 -0.28 6.92 -16.75
CA ASP A 20 -1.49 7.18 -16.00
C ASP A 20 -1.19 7.09 -14.50
N LYS A 21 -1.70 8.06 -13.72
CA LYS A 21 -1.44 8.13 -12.28
C LYS A 21 -2.57 7.51 -11.48
N MET A 22 -2.25 6.66 -10.51
CA MET A 22 -3.22 6.06 -9.60
C MET A 22 -2.85 6.37 -8.15
N VAL A 23 -3.79 6.95 -7.39
CA VAL A 23 -3.62 7.20 -5.95
C VAL A 23 -4.64 6.39 -5.17
N ILE A 24 -4.15 5.59 -4.21
CA ILE A 24 -4.99 4.76 -3.34
C ILE A 24 -4.77 5.21 -1.88
N ILE A 25 -5.86 5.50 -1.16
CA ILE A 25 -5.79 5.86 0.26
C ILE A 25 -6.13 4.63 1.11
N ALA A 26 -5.12 4.10 1.79
CA ALA A 26 -5.24 2.95 2.68
C ALA A 26 -5.43 3.40 4.14
N ALA A 27 -6.68 3.64 4.54
CA ALA A 27 -7.03 4.08 5.90
C ALA A 27 -7.28 2.94 6.90
N SER A 28 -7.58 1.73 6.40
CA SER A 28 -7.98 0.59 7.21
C SER A 28 -6.82 -0.40 7.38
N GLY A 29 -6.72 -1.00 8.57
CA GLY A 29 -5.75 -2.05 8.91
C GLY A 29 -6.33 -3.47 8.87
N ASP A 30 -7.45 -3.69 8.17
CA ASP A 30 -8.06 -5.02 8.06
C ASP A 30 -7.47 -5.80 6.88
N LEU A 31 -7.24 -7.10 7.06
CA LEU A 31 -6.63 -8.01 6.08
C LEU A 31 -7.40 -8.06 4.75
N ASP A 32 -8.73 -8.15 4.82
CA ASP A 32 -9.63 -8.22 3.66
C ASP A 32 -9.76 -6.89 2.89
N LYS A 33 -9.24 -5.79 3.45
CA LYS A 33 -9.13 -4.49 2.75
C LYS A 33 -7.70 -4.22 2.29
N ALA A 34 -6.70 -4.67 3.05
CA ALA A 34 -5.29 -4.55 2.71
C ALA A 34 -4.96 -5.35 1.44
N TRP A 35 -5.44 -6.59 1.32
CA TRP A 35 -5.20 -7.42 0.13
C TRP A 35 -5.65 -6.77 -1.18
N PRO A 36 -6.94 -6.39 -1.36
CA PRO A 36 -7.38 -5.80 -2.62
C PRO A 36 -6.68 -4.46 -2.92
N THR A 37 -6.34 -3.67 -1.88
CA THR A 37 -5.59 -2.42 -2.03
C THR A 37 -4.23 -2.68 -2.67
N LEU A 38 -3.46 -3.64 -2.15
CA LEU A 38 -2.11 -3.94 -2.64
C LEU A 38 -2.13 -4.73 -3.95
N ILE A 39 -3.09 -5.63 -4.15
CA ILE A 39 -3.29 -6.33 -5.42
C ILE A 39 -3.57 -5.30 -6.52
N LEU A 40 -4.44 -4.32 -6.26
CA LEU A 40 -4.73 -3.27 -7.23
C LEU A 40 -3.49 -2.39 -7.49
N ALA A 41 -2.76 -2.03 -6.44
CA ALA A 41 -1.55 -1.22 -6.57
C ALA A 41 -0.47 -1.92 -7.43
N THR A 42 -0.18 -3.18 -7.13
CA THR A 42 0.78 -4.00 -7.89
C THR A 42 0.33 -4.25 -9.32
N THR A 43 -0.98 -4.47 -9.53
CA THR A 43 -1.56 -4.61 -10.88
C THR A 43 -1.39 -3.32 -11.68
N GLY A 44 -1.74 -2.16 -11.12
CA GLY A 44 -1.56 -0.87 -11.79
C GLY A 44 -0.09 -0.58 -12.13
N ALA A 45 0.82 -0.88 -11.20
CA ALA A 45 2.25 -0.75 -11.45
C ALA A 45 2.73 -1.67 -12.58
N ALA A 46 2.22 -2.91 -12.65
CA ALA A 46 2.51 -3.85 -13.73
C ALA A 46 1.94 -3.40 -15.10
N TYR A 47 0.86 -2.62 -15.11
CA TYR A 47 0.30 -1.99 -16.32
C TYR A 47 1.01 -0.70 -16.74
N GLY A 48 2.07 -0.28 -16.03
CA GLY A 48 2.84 0.92 -16.36
C GLY A 48 2.25 2.23 -15.82
N MET A 49 1.34 2.15 -14.84
CA MET A 49 0.83 3.32 -14.13
C MET A 49 1.82 3.78 -13.05
N ASP A 50 1.86 5.09 -12.80
CA ASP A 50 2.52 5.67 -11.63
C ASP A 50 1.59 5.57 -10.41
N VAL A 51 1.81 4.55 -9.58
CA VAL A 51 0.93 4.20 -8.46
C VAL A 51 1.49 4.71 -7.14
N THR A 52 0.68 5.49 -6.42
CA THR A 52 0.96 5.94 -5.06
C THR A 52 -0.06 5.36 -4.08
N VAL A 53 0.40 4.61 -3.08
CA VAL A 53 -0.45 4.15 -1.96
C VAL A 53 -0.15 4.99 -0.73
N PHE A 54 -1.13 5.78 -0.29
CA PHE A 54 -1.03 6.59 0.91
C PHE A 54 -1.65 5.87 2.11
N PHE A 55 -0.80 5.39 3.02
CA PHE A 55 -1.21 4.74 4.26
C PHE A 55 -1.48 5.77 5.35
N THR A 56 -2.65 5.69 5.98
CA THR A 56 -3.06 6.62 7.04
C THR A 56 -3.91 5.92 8.09
N PHE A 57 -4.12 6.57 9.25
CA PHE A 57 -4.84 6.01 10.40
C PHE A 57 -4.37 4.57 10.72
N TRP A 58 -5.30 3.63 10.81
CA TRP A 58 -5.05 2.23 11.12
C TRP A 58 -4.30 1.49 9.99
N GLY A 59 -4.31 2.02 8.77
CA GLY A 59 -3.54 1.49 7.64
C GLY A 59 -2.02 1.55 7.84
N LEU A 60 -1.52 2.44 8.71
CA LEU A 60 -0.09 2.49 9.06
C LEU A 60 0.41 1.18 9.70
N GLY A 61 -0.49 0.42 10.35
CA GLY A 61 -0.16 -0.87 10.94
C GLY A 61 0.31 -1.91 9.91
N ILE A 62 -0.12 -1.79 8.66
CA ILE A 62 0.28 -2.66 7.54
C ILE A 62 1.78 -2.53 7.24
N LEU A 63 2.35 -1.32 7.39
CA LEU A 63 3.76 -1.03 7.09
C LEU A 63 4.71 -1.31 8.27
N LYS A 64 4.18 -1.62 9.46
CA LYS A 64 4.98 -1.68 10.68
C LYS A 64 5.91 -2.91 10.70
N ARG A 65 7.23 -2.70 10.67
CA ARG A 65 8.18 -3.82 10.78
C ARG A 65 8.08 -4.53 12.15
N PRO A 66 8.27 -5.86 12.21
CA PRO A 66 8.14 -6.64 13.45
C PRO A 66 9.14 -6.24 14.55
N GLU A 67 10.25 -5.61 14.16
CA GLU A 67 11.32 -5.14 15.05
C GLU A 67 10.94 -3.87 15.83
N VAL A 68 9.87 -3.16 15.41
CA VAL A 68 9.48 -1.89 16.03
C VAL A 68 8.57 -2.17 17.23
N GLY A 69 9.14 -2.15 18.43
CA GLY A 69 8.44 -2.39 19.69
C GLY A 69 7.34 -1.39 20.05
N LEU A 70 6.86 -1.47 21.29
CA LEU A 70 5.93 -0.51 21.88
C LEU A 70 6.62 0.84 22.09
N THR A 71 6.35 1.78 21.19
CA THR A 71 6.83 3.17 21.27
C THR A 71 5.89 4.01 22.12
N GLY A 72 6.45 4.81 23.03
CA GLY A 72 5.70 5.71 23.91
C GLY A 72 6.44 5.94 25.22
N GLU A 73 6.60 7.21 25.59
CA GLU A 73 7.29 7.63 26.81
C GLU A 73 6.36 7.54 28.04
N ASP A 74 5.06 7.78 27.82
CA ASP A 74 4.03 7.83 28.88
C ASP A 74 3.01 6.68 28.77
N TRP A 75 2.34 6.35 29.87
CA TRP A 75 1.43 5.19 29.94
C TRP A 75 0.25 5.29 28.97
N ARG A 76 -0.24 6.51 28.72
CA ARG A 76 -1.31 6.80 27.73
C ARG A 76 -0.82 6.60 26.30
N GLN A 77 0.41 7.01 26.00
CA GLN A 77 1.02 6.81 24.69
C GLN A 77 1.26 5.32 24.43
N ARG A 78 1.71 4.58 25.46
CA ARG A 78 1.84 3.11 25.39
C ARG A 78 0.50 2.43 25.20
N MET A 79 -0.56 2.88 25.90
CA MET A 79 -1.91 2.33 25.76
C MET A 79 -2.47 2.60 24.36
N LEU A 80 -2.28 3.81 23.83
CA LEU A 80 -2.65 4.14 22.45
C LEU A 80 -1.82 3.32 21.45
N ALA A 81 -0.53 3.12 21.70
CA ALA A 81 0.32 2.28 20.87
C ALA A 81 -0.17 0.83 20.84
N VAL A 82 -0.64 0.27 21.95
CA VAL A 82 -1.26 -1.07 21.98
C VAL A 82 -2.58 -1.08 21.20
N PHE A 83 -3.42 -0.06 21.38
CA PHE A 83 -4.74 0.01 20.72
C PHE A 83 -4.64 0.25 19.21
N HIS A 84 -3.60 0.94 18.77
CA HIS A 84 -3.30 1.25 17.37
C HIS A 84 -2.41 0.18 16.69
N GLN A 85 -2.01 -0.87 17.43
CA GLN A 85 -1.15 -1.94 16.94
C GLN A 85 -1.95 -3.14 16.42
N ALA A 86 -2.47 -3.03 15.21
CA ALA A 86 -2.53 -4.19 14.31
C ALA A 86 -1.23 -4.20 13.51
N GLY A 87 -0.21 -4.95 13.98
CA GLY A 87 1.00 -5.18 13.17
C GLY A 87 0.69 -6.03 11.93
N PRO A 88 1.57 -6.08 10.92
CA PRO A 88 1.30 -6.73 9.63
C PRO A 88 0.97 -8.22 9.78
N HIS A 89 1.59 -8.89 10.78
CA HIS A 89 1.31 -10.30 11.10
C HIS A 89 -0.05 -10.54 11.75
N LYS A 90 -0.65 -9.51 12.37
CA LYS A 90 -1.93 -9.54 13.11
C LYS A 90 -3.00 -8.64 12.49
N LEU A 91 -3.01 -8.52 11.16
CA LEU A 91 -4.16 -7.93 10.48
C LEU A 91 -5.39 -8.80 10.73
N GLY A 92 -6.40 -8.23 11.38
CA GLY A 92 -7.70 -8.86 11.60
C GLY A 92 -8.56 -8.79 10.34
N LEU A 93 -9.62 -9.59 10.26
CA LEU A 93 -10.64 -9.43 9.22
C LEU A 93 -11.68 -8.42 9.68
N SER A 94 -12.12 -7.55 8.76
CA SER A 94 -13.18 -6.57 9.00
C SER A 94 -14.53 -7.22 9.32
N LYS A 95 -14.75 -8.43 8.80
CA LYS A 95 -15.88 -9.31 9.09
C LYS A 95 -15.38 -10.72 9.37
N LEU A 96 -16.11 -11.48 10.19
CA LEU A 96 -15.78 -12.87 10.54
C LEU A 96 -14.46 -13.02 11.31
N HIS A 97 -14.11 -12.06 12.18
CA HIS A 97 -12.89 -12.11 12.97
C HIS A 97 -12.82 -13.35 13.89
N PHE A 98 -13.95 -13.82 14.44
CA PHE A 98 -14.08 -15.01 15.31
C PHE A 98 -12.91 -15.20 16.30
N ALA A 99 -12.66 -14.17 17.13
CA ALA A 99 -11.57 -14.15 18.11
C ALA A 99 -10.17 -14.50 17.52
N GLY A 100 -9.94 -14.22 16.23
CA GLY A 100 -8.69 -14.50 15.53
C GLY A 100 -8.65 -15.82 14.74
N ALA A 101 -9.73 -16.63 14.78
CA ALA A 101 -9.82 -17.84 13.97
C ALA A 101 -10.04 -17.54 12.48
N GLY A 102 -10.90 -16.57 12.16
CA GLY A 102 -11.19 -16.18 10.77
C GLY A 102 -9.96 -15.74 9.98
N PRO A 103 -9.13 -14.80 10.50
CA PRO A 103 -7.91 -14.38 9.83
C PRO A 103 -6.93 -15.53 9.58
N LYS A 104 -6.79 -16.49 10.52
CA LYS A 104 -5.93 -17.66 10.34
C LYS A 104 -6.42 -18.58 9.24
N ILE A 105 -7.73 -18.87 9.22
CA ILE A 105 -8.35 -19.69 8.18
C ILE A 105 -8.16 -19.03 6.80
N MET A 106 -8.39 -17.72 6.71
CA MET A 106 -8.26 -17.01 5.45
C MET A 106 -6.81 -16.94 4.97
N LYS A 107 -5.83 -16.73 5.86
CA LYS A 107 -4.40 -16.79 5.52
C LYS A 107 -3.98 -18.19 5.06
N GLY A 108 -4.39 -19.24 5.77
CA GLY A 108 -4.09 -20.62 5.35
C GLY A 108 -4.71 -20.96 3.99
N LEU A 109 -5.96 -20.56 3.75
CA LEU A 109 -6.58 -20.76 2.44
C LEU A 109 -5.87 -19.97 1.32
N ALA A 110 -5.40 -18.75 1.62
CA ALA A 110 -4.64 -17.95 0.67
C ALA A 110 -3.30 -18.63 0.32
N GLU A 111 -2.57 -19.14 1.31
CA GLU A 111 -1.34 -19.90 1.12
C GLU A 111 -1.58 -21.17 0.27
N ASP A 112 -2.63 -21.95 0.60
CA ASP A 112 -3.01 -23.15 -0.15
C ASP A 112 -3.36 -22.85 -1.63
N LYS A 113 -3.83 -21.64 -1.92
CA LYS A 113 -4.17 -21.17 -3.26
C LYS A 113 -3.05 -20.42 -3.96
N GLY A 114 -1.88 -20.29 -3.32
CA GLY A 114 -0.73 -19.56 -3.87
C GLY A 114 -0.98 -18.05 -3.98
N VAL A 115 -1.84 -17.48 -3.14
CA VAL A 115 -2.09 -16.04 -3.08
C VAL A 115 -0.99 -15.38 -2.26
N ALA A 116 -0.36 -14.34 -2.82
CA ALA A 116 0.64 -13.55 -2.13
C ALA A 116 0.09 -12.94 -0.85
N SER A 117 0.88 -13.01 0.22
CA SER A 117 0.59 -12.35 1.48
C SER A 117 0.62 -10.83 1.33
N VAL A 118 -0.06 -10.12 2.25
CA VAL A 118 0.00 -8.65 2.32
C VAL A 118 1.43 -8.14 2.44
N GLN A 119 2.32 -8.92 3.07
CA GLN A 119 3.73 -8.54 3.24
C GLN A 119 4.55 -8.71 1.95
N GLU A 120 4.19 -9.67 1.10
CA GLU A 120 4.85 -9.87 -0.20
C GLU A 120 4.38 -8.87 -1.27
N LEU A 121 3.19 -8.30 -1.10
CA LEU A 121 2.62 -7.29 -2.01
C LEU A 121 3.03 -5.85 -1.67
N LEU A 122 3.77 -5.65 -0.57
CA LEU A 122 4.36 -4.37 -0.16
C LEU A 122 5.76 -4.23 -0.73
#